data_AF-A0A7X6SZC0-F1
#
_entry.id   AF-A0A7X6SZC0-F1
#
_cell.length_a   1.000
_cell.length_b   1.000
_cell.length_c   1.000
_cell.angle_alpha   90.00
_cell.angle_beta   90.00
_cell.angle_gamma   90.00
#
_symmetry.space_group_name_H-M   'P 1'
#
loop_
_entity.id
_entity.type
_entity.pdbx_description
1 polymer ?
#
loop_
_entity_poly.entity_id
_entity_poly.type
_entity_poly.pdbx_seq_one_letter_code
_entity_poly.pdbx_strand_id
1 'polypeptide(L)'
;MEELNTGPTKKKSLSKILFILLAVIAFVFFILLQNRTPQSFESNIFHTPDGPPAPDFTLPDLDGRMVSLSSFKGKVVIVNIWATWCPPCVAETPSLDKL
;
A
#
# COMPACT_ATOMS: atom_id res chain seq x y z
N MET A 1 -49.17 40.83 29.92
CA MET A 1 -48.86 39.47 30.41
C MET A 1 -49.71 38.51 29.58
N GLU A 2 -49.17 37.35 29.25
CA GLU A 2 -49.69 36.25 28.40
C GLU A 2 -49.22 36.20 26.92
N GLU A 3 -48.58 35.07 26.61
CA GLU A 3 -48.28 34.43 25.31
C GLU A 3 -47.30 35.07 24.30
N LEU A 4 -45.98 34.92 24.55
CA LEU A 4 -45.04 34.57 23.47
C LEU A 4 -44.87 33.04 23.45
N ASN A 5 -45.94 32.37 23.05
CA ASN A 5 -46.00 30.93 22.89
C ASN A 5 -46.15 30.65 21.39
N THR A 6 -45.10 30.08 20.78
CA THR A 6 -45.17 29.02 19.76
C THR A 6 -43.78 28.76 19.17
N GLY A 7 -43.31 27.52 19.31
CA GLY A 7 -42.40 26.92 18.32
C GLY A 7 -41.22 26.11 18.86
N PRO A 8 -41.42 24.83 19.25
CA PRO A 8 -40.34 23.91 19.58
C PRO A 8 -39.91 23.06 18.36
N THR A 9 -39.21 23.60 17.35
CA THR A 9 -38.79 22.76 16.19
C THR A 9 -37.50 23.21 15.47
N LYS A 10 -36.30 23.07 16.08
CA LYS A 10 -35.05 23.03 15.27
C LYS A 10 -33.85 22.29 15.89
N LYS A 11 -34.05 21.51 16.95
CA LYS A 11 -32.96 20.78 17.65
C LYS A 11 -32.52 19.48 16.94
N LYS A 12 -33.43 18.82 16.21
CA LYS A 12 -33.22 17.48 15.62
C LYS A 12 -32.43 17.46 14.31
N SER A 13 -32.50 18.53 13.52
CA SER A 13 -31.78 18.62 12.23
C SER A 13 -30.33 19.09 12.41
N LEU A 14 -30.09 20.02 13.35
CA LEU A 14 -28.77 20.55 13.67
C LEU A 14 -27.83 19.48 14.26
N SER A 15 -28.37 18.59 15.11
CA SER A 15 -27.60 17.48 15.70
C SER A 15 -27.20 16.43 14.64
N LYS A 16 -28.05 16.15 13.65
CA LYS A 16 -27.72 15.26 12.53
C LYS A 16 -26.66 15.86 11.62
N ILE A 17 -26.78 17.14 11.30
CA ILE A 17 -25.78 17.87 10.50
C ILE A 17 -24.43 17.89 11.23
N LEU A 18 -24.42 18.10 12.55
CA LEU A 18 -23.20 18.06 13.36
C LEU A 18 -22.57 16.67 13.40
N PHE A 19 -23.38 15.60 13.53
CA PHE A 19 -22.90 14.22 13.47
C PHE A 19 -22.34 13.86 12.09
N ILE A 20 -23.00 14.29 11.01
CA ILE A 20 -22.53 14.06 9.64
C ILE A 20 -21.23 14.83 9.39
N LEU A 21 -21.13 16.09 9.81
CA LEU A 21 -19.90 16.87 9.68
C LEU A 21 -18.75 16.28 10.50
N LEU A 22 -18.99 15.86 11.74
CA LEU A 22 -17.99 15.19 12.56
C LEU A 22 -17.55 13.85 11.94
N ALA A 23 -18.49 13.06 11.41
CA ALA A 23 -18.18 11.82 10.73
C ALA A 23 -17.38 12.06 9.43
N VAL A 24 -17.73 13.08 8.64
CA VAL A 24 -16.99 13.45 7.43
C VAL A 24 -15.60 13.98 7.77
N ILE A 25 -15.46 14.81 8.81
CA ILE A 25 -14.16 15.31 9.27
C ILE A 25 -13.29 14.16 9.78
N ALA A 26 -13.85 13.25 10.57
CA ALA A 26 -13.14 12.06 11.05
C ALA A 26 -12.74 11.13 9.90
N PHE A 27 -13.60 10.95 8.89
CA PHE A 27 -13.32 10.15 7.71
C PHE A 27 -12.24 10.78 6.83
N VAL A 28 -12.30 12.09 6.58
CA VAL A 28 -11.27 12.84 5.84
C VAL A 28 -9.95 12.82 6.61
N PHE A 29 -9.97 13.01 7.93
CA PHE A 29 -8.76 12.91 8.77
C PHE A 29 -8.18 11.50 8.72
N PHE A 30 -9.00 10.46 8.81
CA PHE A 30 -8.57 9.07 8.68
C PHE A 30 -7.97 8.79 7.30
N ILE A 31 -8.57 9.31 6.22
CA ILE A 31 -8.04 9.22 4.84
C ILE A 31 -6.69 9.95 4.72
N LEU A 32 -6.56 11.16 5.30
CA LEU A 32 -5.29 11.89 5.31
C LEU A 32 -4.20 11.19 6.12
N LEU A 33 -4.58 10.50 7.22
CA LEU A 33 -3.67 9.65 7.99
C LEU A 33 -3.33 8.33 7.30
N GLN A 34 -4.22 7.82 6.44
CA GLN A 34 -4.00 6.64 5.60
C GLN A 34 -3.23 6.98 4.32
N ASN A 35 -2.86 8.25 4.08
CA ASN A 35 -1.90 8.63 3.05
C ASN A 35 -0.52 8.12 3.48
N ARG A 36 -0.37 6.80 3.35
CA ARG A 36 0.77 5.97 3.67
C ARG A 36 2.01 6.74 3.24
N THR A 37 2.76 7.22 4.21
CA THR A 37 4.17 7.45 4.03
C THR A 37 4.71 6.25 3.27
N PRO A 38 5.36 6.42 2.10
CA PRO A 38 6.11 5.32 1.53
C PRO A 38 7.07 4.90 2.65
N GLN A 39 6.91 3.67 3.14
CA GLN A 39 7.83 3.08 4.09
C GLN A 39 9.18 3.03 3.37
N SER A 40 9.98 4.07 3.53
CA SER A 40 11.38 4.06 3.16
C SER A 40 11.98 2.93 3.95
N PHE A 41 12.23 1.82 3.26
CA PHE A 41 12.86 0.64 3.81
C PHE A 41 14.30 1.05 4.15
N GLU A 42 14.50 1.57 5.36
CA GLU A 42 15.82 1.79 5.96
C GLU A 42 16.44 0.41 6.16
N SER A 43 16.95 -0.13 5.07
CA SER A 43 17.64 -1.40 5.08
C SER A 43 19.10 -1.12 5.35
N ASN A 44 19.54 -1.58 6.52
CA ASN A 44 20.96 -1.82 6.78
C ASN A 44 21.39 -3.02 5.93
N ILE A 45 21.38 -2.89 4.59
CA ILE A 45 21.99 -3.90 3.72
C ILE A 45 23.49 -3.71 3.86
N PHE A 46 24.12 -4.65 4.56
CA PHE A 46 25.56 -4.76 4.62
C PHE A 46 26.04 -5.16 3.20
N HIS A 47 26.28 -4.16 2.37
CA HIS A 47 26.77 -4.32 1.00
C HIS A 47 28.28 -4.57 1.05
N THR A 48 28.67 -5.75 1.53
CA THR A 48 30.01 -6.28 1.23
C THR A 48 29.93 -7.03 -0.10
N PRO A 49 30.92 -6.86 -1.00
CA PRO A 49 31.02 -7.65 -2.23
C PRO A 49 30.96 -9.16 -1.99
N ASP A 50 31.43 -9.60 -0.80
CA ASP A 50 31.43 -10.98 -0.34
C ASP A 50 30.34 -11.26 0.71
N GLY A 51 29.18 -10.62 0.56
CA GLY A 51 27.99 -10.95 1.36
C GLY A 51 27.65 -12.45 1.24
N PRO A 52 26.95 -13.02 2.23
CA PRO A 52 26.52 -14.40 2.14
C PRO A 52 25.70 -14.62 0.85
N PRO A 53 25.75 -15.82 0.26
CA PRO A 53 24.98 -16.11 -0.94
C PRO A 53 23.50 -15.82 -0.72
N ALA A 54 22.81 -15.38 -1.79
CA ALA A 54 21.37 -15.14 -1.75
C ALA A 54 20.63 -16.40 -1.23
N PRO A 55 19.61 -16.24 -0.36
CA PRO A 55 18.82 -17.36 0.13
C PRO A 55 18.19 -18.13 -1.03
N ASP A 56 18.29 -19.47 -1.00
CA ASP A 56 17.66 -20.30 -2.00
C ASP A 56 16.14 -20.37 -1.75
N PHE A 57 15.37 -20.42 -2.83
CA PHE A 57 13.94 -20.61 -2.80
C PHE A 57 13.51 -21.44 -4.02
N THR A 58 12.39 -22.14 -3.90
CA THR A 58 11.79 -22.89 -5.00
C THR A 58 10.33 -22.48 -5.15
N LEU A 59 9.95 -22.07 -6.35
CA LEU A 59 8.61 -21.59 -6.66
C LEU A 59 8.11 -22.23 -7.96
N PRO A 60 6.78 -22.42 -8.12
CA PRO A 60 6.22 -22.83 -9.40
C PRO A 60 6.33 -21.70 -10.43
N ASP A 61 6.68 -22.04 -11.66
CA ASP A 61 6.54 -21.16 -12.82
C ASP A 61 5.08 -21.11 -13.32
N LEU A 62 4.85 -20.40 -14.43
CA LEU A 62 3.51 -20.27 -15.04
C LEU A 62 2.94 -21.61 -15.54
N ASP A 63 3.79 -22.61 -15.78
CA ASP A 63 3.41 -23.96 -16.21
C ASP A 63 3.28 -24.93 -15.01
N GLY A 64 3.50 -24.45 -13.77
CA GLY A 64 3.47 -25.24 -12.55
C GLY A 64 4.74 -26.05 -12.27
N ARG A 65 5.81 -25.86 -13.05
CA ARG A 65 7.10 -26.53 -12.82
C ARG A 65 7.83 -25.85 -11.68
N MET A 66 8.39 -26.63 -10.77
CA MET A 66 9.18 -26.10 -9.66
C MET A 66 10.55 -25.63 -10.17
N VAL A 67 10.85 -24.35 -9.93
CA VAL A 67 12.12 -23.71 -10.31
C VAL A 67 12.81 -23.20 -9.05
N SER A 68 14.09 -23.56 -8.87
CA SER A 68 14.91 -23.08 -7.76
C SER A 68 15.86 -21.95 -8.19
N LEU A 69 16.17 -21.02 -7.28
CA LEU A 69 17.18 -19.98 -7.55
C LEU A 69 18.55 -20.61 -7.83
N SER A 70 18.88 -21.69 -7.11
CA SER A 70 20.11 -22.47 -7.30
C SER A 70 20.30 -23.03 -8.72
N SER A 71 19.22 -23.21 -9.50
CA SER A 71 19.30 -23.66 -10.89
C SER A 71 19.96 -22.64 -11.84
N PHE A 72 20.02 -21.36 -11.44
CA PHE A 72 20.61 -20.27 -12.23
C PHE A 72 22.05 -19.92 -11.85
N LYS A 73 22.72 -20.73 -11.00
CA LYS A 73 24.12 -20.50 -10.61
C LYS A 73 25.04 -20.30 -11.81
N GLY A 74 25.96 -19.35 -11.69
CA GLY A 74 26.90 -18.98 -12.75
C GLY A 74 26.32 -17.98 -13.77
N LYS A 75 25.07 -17.55 -13.62
CA LYS A 75 24.45 -16.47 -14.40
C LYS A 75 24.21 -15.24 -13.53
N VAL A 76 24.22 -14.06 -14.15
CA VAL A 76 23.67 -12.86 -13.52
C VAL A 76 22.15 -12.98 -13.54
N VAL A 77 21.52 -12.86 -12.36
CA VAL A 77 20.07 -13.03 -12.19
C VAL A 77 19.51 -11.81 -11.46
N ILE A 78 18.44 -11.25 -12.01
CA ILE A 78 17.66 -10.19 -11.36
C ILE A 78 16.41 -10.83 -10.76
N VAL A 79 16.25 -10.72 -9.45
CA VAL A 79 15.04 -11.17 -8.75
C VAL A 79 14.09 -9.97 -8.61
N ASN A 80 13.04 -9.94 -9.42
CA ASN A 80 12.04 -8.88 -9.40
C ASN A 80 10.80 -9.31 -8.60
N ILE A 81 10.48 -8.59 -7.52
CA ILE A 81 9.29 -8.82 -6.69
C ILE A 81 8.27 -7.73 -7.02
N TRP A 82 7.12 -8.11 -7.58
CA TRP A 82 6.12 -7.14 -8.06
C TRP A 82 4.69 -7.68 -7.90
N ALA A 83 3.72 -6.80 -8.17
CA ALA A 83 2.30 -7.15 -8.16
C ALA A 83 1.53 -6.36 -9.23
N THR A 84 0.43 -6.92 -9.73
CA THR A 84 -0.40 -6.30 -10.78
C THR A 84 -1.04 -4.99 -10.37
N TRP A 85 -1.23 -4.78 -9.07
CA TRP A 85 -1.79 -3.57 -8.49
C TRP A 85 -0.72 -2.57 -8.03
N CYS A 86 0.57 -2.83 -8.30
CA CYS A 86 1.66 -1.90 -8.03
C CYS A 86 1.93 -1.04 -9.28
N PRO A 87 1.45 0.21 -9.37
CA PRO A 87 1.60 1.03 -10.57
C PRO A 87 3.06 1.29 -10.99
N PRO A 88 4.01 1.63 -10.08
CA PRO A 88 5.40 1.85 -10.51
C PRO A 88 6.05 0.55 -11.01
N CYS A 89 5.77 -0.60 -10.38
CA CYS A 89 6.32 -1.89 -10.80
C CYS A 89 5.89 -2.25 -12.24
N VAL A 90 4.61 -2.02 -12.57
CA VAL A 90 4.09 -2.27 -13.93
C VAL A 90 4.73 -1.34 -14.94
N ALA A 91 4.97 -0.07 -14.57
CA ALA A 91 5.63 0.90 -15.44
C ALA A 91 7.11 0.55 -15.74
N GLU A 92 7.79 -0.17 -14.84
CA GLU A 92 9.19 -0.57 -15.00
C GLU A 92 9.40 -1.84 -15.84
N THR A 93 8.39 -2.72 -15.89
CA THR A 93 8.46 -4.04 -16.57
C THR A 93 8.96 -3.95 -18.03
N PRO A 94 8.48 -3.02 -18.88
CA PRO A 94 8.94 -2.92 -20.28
C PRO A 94 10.41 -2.57 -20.46
N SER A 95 11.05 -1.99 -19.43
CA SER A 95 12.48 -1.68 -19.46
C SER A 95 13.30 -2.91 -19.10
N LEU A 96 12.81 -3.77 -18.19
CA LEU A 96 13.46 -5.02 -17.81
C LEU A 96 13.44 -6.05 -18.93
N ASP A 97 12.35 -6.12 -19.71
CA ASP A 97 12.22 -7.04 -20.85
C ASP A 97 13.19 -6.74 -22.00
N LYS A 98 13.86 -5.58 -21.99
CA LYS A 98 14.79 -5.14 -23.04
C LYS A 98 16.26 -5.35 -22.70
N LEU A 99 16.57 -5.85 -21.49
CA LEU A 99 17.93 -6.18 -21.05
C LEU A 99 18.38 -7.52 -21.63
#